data_AF-A0A377V842-F1
#
_entry.id   AF-A0A377V842-F1
#
_cell.length_a   1.000
_cell.length_b   1.000
_cell.length_c   1.000
_cell.angle_alpha   90.00
_cell.angle_beta   90.00
_cell.angle_gamma   90.00
#
_symmetry.space_group_name_H-M   'P 1'
#
loop_
_entity.id
_entity.type
_entity.pdbx_description
1 polymer ?
#
loop_
_entity_poly.entity_id
_entity_poly.type
_entity_poly.pdbx_seq_one_letter_code
_entity_poly.pdbx_strand_id
1 'polypeptide(L)'
;MTLSAIFGRAYHVTFLAAQGLSSESEASAAQVAALIKQIKADGVHTWFMENQLDPRLVKQIASATGAQPGGELYPEALSKPGGVADSYVKMMRHNVELIANSMK
;
A
#
# COMPACT_ATOMS: atom_id res chain seq x y z
N MET A 1 9.31 -3.59 -12.73
CA MET A 1 8.66 -4.68 -11.96
C MET A 1 8.42 -4.12 -10.57
N THR A 2 7.16 -3.92 -10.18
CA THR A 2 6.80 -3.24 -8.93
C THR A 2 7.04 -4.14 -7.71
N LEU A 3 7.24 -3.54 -6.53
CA LEU A 3 7.38 -4.25 -5.26
C LEU A 3 6.23 -5.25 -5.03
N SER A 4 5.00 -4.84 -5.36
CA SER A 4 3.79 -5.66 -5.30
C SER A 4 3.86 -6.92 -6.17
N ALA A 5 4.40 -6.83 -7.38
CA ALA A 5 4.51 -7.97 -8.30
C ALA A 5 5.56 -9.00 -7.85
N ILE A 6 6.69 -8.55 -7.31
CA ILE A 6 7.73 -9.45 -6.78
C ILE A 6 7.22 -10.11 -5.49
N PHE A 7 6.66 -9.33 -4.58
CA PHE A 7 6.25 -9.82 -3.27
C PHE A 7 5.04 -10.74 -3.36
N GLY A 8 4.05 -10.40 -4.18
CA GLY A 8 2.88 -11.25 -4.39
C GLY A 8 3.24 -12.59 -5.02
N ARG A 9 4.17 -12.60 -5.98
CA ARG A 9 4.64 -13.84 -6.63
C ARG A 9 5.52 -14.68 -5.70
N ALA A 10 6.38 -14.08 -4.90
CA ALA A 10 7.33 -14.79 -4.04
C ALA A 10 6.69 -15.31 -2.75
N TYR A 11 5.69 -14.60 -2.20
CA TYR A 11 5.15 -14.88 -0.86
C TYR A 11 3.64 -15.17 -0.85
N HIS A 12 3.00 -15.34 -2.01
CA HIS A 12 1.56 -15.61 -2.13
C HIS A 12 0.67 -14.55 -1.46
N VAL A 13 1.08 -13.28 -1.53
CA VAL A 13 0.35 -12.14 -0.97
C VAL A 13 -0.45 -11.44 -2.06
N THR A 14 -1.74 -11.22 -1.83
CA THR A 14 -2.58 -10.43 -2.74
C THR A 14 -2.50 -8.96 -2.37
N PHE A 15 -2.01 -8.12 -3.29
CA PHE A 15 -2.00 -6.67 -3.13
C PHE A 15 -3.22 -6.06 -3.84
N LEU A 16 -4.05 -5.34 -3.08
CA LEU A 16 -5.11 -4.49 -3.63
C LEU A 16 -4.56 -3.07 -3.74
N ALA A 17 -4.30 -2.61 -4.95
CA ALA A 17 -3.84 -1.24 -5.20
C ALA A 17 -5.02 -0.36 -5.64
N ALA A 18 -5.07 0.87 -5.12
CA ALA A 18 -5.90 1.93 -5.68
C ALA A 18 -5.25 2.58 -6.93
N GLN A 19 -4.07 2.11 -7.33
CA GLN A 19 -3.31 2.64 -8.46
C GLN A 19 -4.05 2.29 -9.76
N GLY A 20 -4.44 3.32 -10.51
CA GLY A 20 -5.44 3.25 -11.61
C GLY A 20 -6.73 4.04 -11.32
N LEU A 21 -6.98 4.40 -10.06
CA LEU A 21 -8.05 5.32 -9.64
C LEU A 21 -7.55 6.77 -9.45
N SER A 22 -6.23 6.96 -9.51
CA SER A 22 -5.53 8.13 -8.98
C SER A 22 -4.91 9.04 -10.05
N SER A 23 -4.91 8.63 -11.33
CA SER A 23 -4.42 9.48 -12.43
C SER A 23 -5.39 9.51 -13.61
N GLU A 24 -5.81 10.74 -13.93
CA GLU A 24 -6.58 11.25 -15.10
C GLU A 24 -8.12 11.23 -15.07
N SER A 25 -8.75 10.50 -14.17
CA SER A 25 -10.12 10.82 -13.74
C SER A 25 -10.19 10.51 -12.26
N GLU A 26 -10.68 11.44 -11.45
CA GLU A 26 -11.11 11.12 -10.08
C GLU A 26 -11.77 9.74 -10.09
N ALA A 27 -11.23 8.81 -9.30
CA ALA A 27 -11.86 7.52 -9.03
C ALA A 27 -13.38 7.72 -8.98
N SER A 28 -14.12 7.15 -9.92
CA SER A 28 -15.57 7.34 -9.89
C SER A 28 -16.09 6.83 -8.55
N ALA A 29 -17.09 7.48 -7.96
CA ALA A 29 -17.62 7.07 -6.66
C ALA A 29 -18.01 5.57 -6.63
N ALA A 30 -18.43 5.03 -7.78
CA ALA A 30 -18.72 3.61 -7.98
C ALA A 30 -17.48 2.71 -7.80
N GLN A 31 -16.33 3.10 -8.35
CA GLN A 31 -15.07 2.36 -8.20
C GLN A 31 -14.58 2.37 -6.75
N VAL A 32 -14.67 3.52 -6.06
CA VAL A 32 -14.31 3.62 -4.64
C VAL A 32 -15.23 2.74 -3.78
N ALA A 33 -16.54 2.76 -4.05
CA ALA A 33 -17.49 1.91 -3.34
C ALA A 33 -17.24 0.41 -3.58
N ALA A 34 -16.94 0.02 -4.82
CA ALA A 34 -16.59 -1.36 -5.15
C ALA A 34 -15.33 -1.82 -4.41
N LEU A 35 -14.30 -0.96 -4.35
CA LEU A 35 -13.06 -1.25 -3.62
C LEU A 35 -13.30 -1.38 -2.11
N ILE A 36 -14.09 -0.49 -1.51
CA ILE A 36 -14.48 -0.58 -0.08
C ILE A 36 -15.20 -1.92 0.20
N LYS A 37 -16.11 -2.33 -0.69
CA LYS A 37 -16.82 -3.60 -0.56
C LYS A 37 -15.87 -4.79 -0.62
N GLN A 38 -14.92 -4.76 -1.56
CA GLN A 38 -13.91 -5.81 -1.71
C GLN A 38 -13.01 -5.91 -0.47
N ILE A 39 -12.48 -4.79 0.02
CA ILE A 39 -11.63 -4.72 1.22
C ILE A 39 -12.34 -5.34 2.43
N LYS A 40 -13.63 -5.05 2.60
CA LYS A 40 -14.45 -5.65 3.67
C LYS A 40 -14.66 -7.15 3.48
N ALA A 41 -14.94 -7.59 2.25
CA ALA A 41 -15.16 -9.00 1.94
C ALA A 41 -13.90 -9.84 2.14
N ASP A 42 -12.74 -9.29 1.82
CA ASP A 42 -11.43 -9.95 1.94
C ASP A 42 -10.86 -9.87 3.36
N GLY A 43 -11.49 -9.14 4.28
CA GLY A 43 -11.01 -9.00 5.66
C GLY A 43 -9.68 -8.25 5.75
N VAL A 44 -9.44 -7.28 4.86
CA VAL A 44 -8.18 -6.53 4.86
C VAL A 44 -8.14 -5.58 6.07
N HIS A 45 -7.16 -5.79 6.95
CA HIS A 45 -7.00 -5.04 8.20
C HIS A 45 -5.96 -3.93 8.13
N THR A 46 -5.04 -3.97 7.16
CA THR A 46 -3.89 -3.06 7.11
C THR A 46 -3.67 -2.48 5.73
N TRP A 47 -3.34 -1.19 5.66
CA TRP A 47 -3.01 -0.49 4.42
C TRP A 47 -1.66 0.23 4.55
N PHE A 48 -0.95 0.40 3.44
CA PHE A 48 0.37 1.04 3.42
C PHE A 48 0.33 2.31 2.58
N MET A 49 1.09 3.33 3.00
CA MET A 49 1.29 4.54 2.21
C MET A 49 2.54 4.38 1.33
N GLU A 50 2.43 4.76 0.07
CA GLU A 50 3.59 4.95 -0.79
C GLU A 50 3.96 6.44 -0.79
N ASN A 51 5.24 6.78 -0.61
CA ASN A 51 5.63 8.17 -0.34
C ASN A 51 5.34 9.19 -1.45
N GLN A 52 4.98 8.72 -2.66
CA GLN A 52 4.78 9.55 -3.85
C GLN A 52 3.31 9.76 -4.22
N LEU A 53 2.35 9.17 -3.48
CA LEU A 53 0.93 9.24 -3.82
C LEU A 53 0.15 10.17 -2.90
N ASP A 54 -0.91 10.79 -3.44
CA ASP A 54 -1.83 11.62 -2.66
C ASP A 54 -2.55 10.76 -1.60
N PRO A 55 -2.42 11.09 -0.31
CA PRO A 55 -2.93 10.26 0.77
C PRO A 55 -4.45 10.35 0.95
N ARG A 56 -5.14 11.31 0.31
CA ARG A 56 -6.55 11.62 0.59
C ARG A 56 -7.47 10.43 0.30
N LEU A 57 -7.35 9.81 -0.88
CA LEU A 57 -8.21 8.70 -1.29
C LEU A 57 -8.00 7.47 -0.39
N VAL A 58 -6.74 7.15 -0.08
CA VAL A 58 -6.39 6.01 0.77
C VAL A 58 -6.94 6.20 2.19
N LYS A 59 -6.82 7.41 2.76
CA LYS A 59 -7.38 7.75 4.08
C LYS A 59 -8.91 7.67 4.12
N GLN A 60 -9.59 8.06 3.03
CA GLN A 60 -11.04 7.95 2.91
C GLN A 60 -11.48 6.48 2.92
N ILE A 61 -10.82 5.63 2.13
CA ILE A 61 -11.10 4.20 2.07
C ILE A 61 -10.81 3.54 3.42
N ALA A 62 -9.70 3.88 4.07
CA ALA A 62 -9.35 3.37 5.40
C ALA A 62 -10.42 3.70 6.44
N SER A 63 -10.90 4.95 6.47
CA SER A 63 -11.98 5.37 7.36
C SER A 63 -13.28 4.58 7.12
N ALA A 64 -13.61 4.27 5.87
CA ALA A 64 -14.83 3.54 5.52
C ALA A 64 -14.76 2.02 5.79
N THR A 65 -13.55 1.47 5.87
CA THR A 65 -13.27 0.02 6.01
C THR A 65 -12.84 -0.37 7.41
N GLY A 66 -12.31 0.57 8.20
CA GLY A 66 -11.71 0.31 9.51
C GLY A 66 -10.27 -0.19 9.44
N ALA A 67 -9.68 -0.25 8.24
CA ALA A 67 -8.31 -0.68 8.04
C ALA A 67 -7.32 0.31 8.69
N GLN A 68 -6.30 -0.23 9.35
CA GLN A 68 -5.29 0.52 10.09
C GLN A 68 -4.03 0.76 9.24
N PRO A 69 -3.30 1.87 9.44
CA PRO A 69 -2.05 2.10 8.72
C PRO A 69 -0.97 1.10 9.18
N GLY A 70 -0.33 0.43 8.22
CA GLY A 70 0.81 -0.46 8.40
C GLY A 70 2.16 0.22 8.27
N GLY A 71 2.18 1.53 8.00
CA GLY A 71 3.38 2.32 7.81
C GLY A 71 3.60 2.76 6.36
N GLU A 72 4.81 3.26 6.11
CA GLU A 72 5.23 3.84 4.84
C GLU A 72 6.17 2.88 4.11
N LEU A 73 5.81 2.55 2.88
CA LEU A 73 6.63 1.77 1.96
C LEU A 73 7.42 2.71 1.04
N TYR A 74 8.59 2.23 0.65
CA TYR A 74 9.48 2.87 -0.31
C TYR A 74 9.51 2.04 -1.60
N PRO A 75 8.54 2.21 -2.51
CA PRO A 75 8.44 1.37 -3.72
C PRO A 75 9.38 1.81 -4.85
N GLU A 76 9.65 3.12 -4.97
CA GLU A 76 10.36 3.70 -6.13
C GLU A 76 11.50 4.66 -5.77
N ALA A 77 11.69 4.97 -4.48
CA ALA A 77 12.69 5.92 -4.02
C ALA A 77 13.30 5.50 -2.68
N LEU A 78 14.60 5.78 -2.52
CA LEU A 78 15.27 5.68 -1.23
C LEU A 78 14.80 6.81 -0.31
N SER A 79 14.92 6.61 1.01
CA SER A 79 14.81 7.72 1.95
C SER A 79 15.99 8.68 1.80
N LYS A 80 15.90 9.85 2.44
CA LYS A 80 17.05 10.76 2.57
C LYS A 80 18.28 10.03 3.16
N PRO A 81 19.51 10.48 2.85
CA PRO A 81 20.71 9.92 3.46
C PRO A 81 20.61 9.85 4.99
N GLY A 82 20.95 8.70 5.58
CA GLY A 82 20.82 8.45 7.02
C GLY A 82 19.42 8.02 7.50
N GLY A 83 18.44 7.92 6.59
CA GLY A 83 17.10 7.42 6.89
C GLY A 83 16.98 5.89 6.90
N VAL A 84 15.79 5.40 7.25
CA VAL A 84 15.48 3.96 7.40
C VAL A 84 15.63 3.15 6.10
N ALA A 85 15.59 3.81 4.95
CA ALA A 85 15.64 3.22 3.62
C ALA A 85 16.67 3.93 2.71
N ASP A 86 17.81 4.35 3.26
CA ASP A 86 18.84 5.13 2.54
C ASP A 86 19.71 4.33 1.56
N SER A 87 19.47 3.02 1.44
CA SER A 87 20.13 2.11 0.51
C SER A 87 19.14 1.03 0.08
N TYR A 88 19.36 0.44 -1.10
CA TYR A 88 18.46 -0.55 -1.66
C TYR A 88 18.19 -1.73 -0.72
N VAL A 89 19.23 -2.26 -0.06
CA VAL A 89 19.09 -3.38 0.87
C VAL A 89 18.27 -2.99 2.10
N LYS A 90 18.49 -1.79 2.66
CA LYS A 90 17.70 -1.30 3.80
C LYS A 90 16.25 -1.03 3.40
N MET A 91 16.02 -0.43 2.24
CA MET A 91 14.70 -0.20 1.67
C MET A 91 13.91 -1.51 1.53
N MET A 92 14.52 -2.53 0.92
CA MET A 92 13.88 -3.84 0.78
C MET A 92 13.60 -4.49 2.13
N ARG A 93 14.55 -4.46 3.07
CA ARG A 93 14.37 -5.00 4.41
C ARG A 93 13.23 -4.31 5.15
N HIS A 94 13.22 -2.99 5.18
CA HIS A 94 12.17 -2.17 5.80
C HIS A 94 10.78 -2.51 5.24
N ASN A 95 10.65 -2.55 3.92
CA ASN A 95 9.38 -2.90 3.27
C ASN A 95 8.91 -4.32 3.63
N VAL A 96 9.82 -5.31 3.60
CA VAL A 96 9.50 -6.71 3.95
C VAL A 96 9.08 -6.81 5.42
N GLU A 97 9.80 -6.16 6.33
CA GLU A 97 9.50 -6.19 7.78
C GLU A 97 8.13 -5.56 8.08
N LEU A 98 7.79 -4.43 7.46
CA LEU A 98 6.47 -3.81 7.62
C LEU A 98 5.35 -4.73 7.15
N ILE A 99 5.49 -5.33 5.96
CA ILE A 99 4.48 -6.24 5.40
C ILE A 99 4.36 -7.50 6.25
N ALA A 100 5.47 -8.09 6.69
CA ALA A 100 5.45 -9.29 7.52
C ALA A 100 4.83 -9.02 8.91
N ASN A 101 5.06 -7.84 9.48
CA ASN A 101 4.49 -7.48 10.77
C ASN A 101 2.99 -7.16 10.70
N SER A 102 2.46 -6.74 9.55
CA SER A 102 1.02 -6.49 9.39
C SER A 102 0.17 -7.75 9.22
N MET A 103 0.80 -8.91 9.05
CA MET A 103 0.11 -10.20 8.84
C MET A 103 -0.03 -11.02 10.13
N LYS A 104 0.39 -10.46 11.27
CA LYS A 104 0.25 -11.05 12.61
C LYS A 104 -1.08 -10.64 13.23
#